data_AF-A0A175W8C3-F1
#
_entry.id   AF-A0A175W8C3-F1
#
_cell.length_a   1.000
_cell.length_b   1.000
_cell.length_c   1.000
_cell.angle_alpha   90.00
_cell.angle_beta   90.00
_cell.angle_gamma   90.00
#
_symmetry.space_group_name_H-M   'P 1'
#
loop_
_entity.id
_entity.type
_entity.pdbx_description
1 polymer ?
#
loop_
_entity_poly.entity_id
_entity_poly.type
_entity_poly.pdbx_seq_one_letter_code
_entity_poly.pdbx_strand_id
1 'polypeptide(L)'
;MPTTDAAMDSLENADSERATQDSNPTTEKASIWAPPSQLEKGDVFRLLSLPDDFIVGLDDMAMTTKKSLQGFRDIPRGAHFLWVQQPNSASRCGYWFVAGDKGTVRVKQWDRYNEVLAEPASQSEARDLLASLESVYPTLQPSTLKAERGSKISNPTGTQPLWHTLTWAISAEALSRITGKTAVAEYPIDSMDSDLHFLLAQDLTDLARLDAASNPATQASVADTSARVLALLHPAITTTTITTTTITTAAPGGEGAGILAELQFAFLTGTLLSNAACLAHWWDLVLKIVLRSYRLAAAAGPGSALAGRMLQTVFAQLWFAEYAVEAAPAASGGGGARAGEARRKGIRDNGGPDGERVLYMYKPRGKERLRAALGEYKRRLGEFGADEGVSKVFEELEGWLRGLGWRLGEDSDEDELRRKERAGEEEQDGVGGDSEEEDDPPVVVELDAAGREVGLVRFGD
;
A
#
# COMPACT_ATOMS: atom_id res chain seq x y z
N MET A 1 -53.20 -45.08 40.74
CA MET A 1 -53.29 -45.24 39.27
C MET A 1 -54.70 -45.72 38.93
N PRO A 2 -55.23 -45.54 37.70
CA PRO A 2 -55.66 -44.32 36.98
C PRO A 2 -57.08 -43.83 37.40
N THR A 3 -57.71 -42.97 36.58
CA THR A 3 -59.13 -42.48 36.53
C THR A 3 -59.66 -41.51 37.60
N THR A 4 -60.11 -40.33 37.13
CA THR A 4 -61.30 -39.50 37.49
C THR A 4 -61.06 -38.10 36.87
N ASP A 5 -61.85 -37.55 35.94
CA ASP A 5 -63.29 -37.28 35.85
C ASP A 5 -63.70 -35.92 36.47
N ALA A 6 -64.56 -35.23 35.72
CA ALA A 6 -65.49 -34.16 36.09
C ALA A 6 -64.97 -32.77 36.58
N ALA A 7 -65.10 -31.81 35.66
CA ALA A 7 -65.94 -30.60 35.74
C ALA A 7 -66.33 -30.01 37.12
N MET A 8 -65.94 -28.74 37.33
CA MET A 8 -66.61 -27.61 38.02
C MET A 8 -65.48 -26.58 38.26
N ASP A 9 -65.59 -25.28 37.99
CA ASP A 9 -66.70 -24.41 38.31
C ASP A 9 -66.64 -23.12 37.47
N SER A 10 -67.81 -22.53 37.26
CA SER A 10 -68.03 -21.25 36.59
C SER A 10 -68.05 -20.10 37.60
N LEU A 11 -68.22 -18.86 37.09
CA LEU A 11 -68.46 -17.57 37.78
C LEU A 11 -67.16 -16.79 38.10
N GLU A 12 -67.01 -15.49 37.85
CA GLU A 12 -67.94 -14.43 37.46
C GLU A 12 -67.13 -13.14 37.14
N ASN A 13 -67.77 -12.25 36.39
CA ASN A 13 -67.55 -10.79 36.29
C ASN A 13 -66.39 -10.25 35.44
N ALA A 14 -66.52 -9.13 34.73
CA ALA A 14 -67.61 -8.39 34.10
C ALA A 14 -66.91 -7.19 33.42
N ASP A 15 -67.30 -6.87 32.19
CA ASP A 15 -67.25 -5.56 31.53
C ASP A 15 -65.98 -4.69 31.61
N SER A 16 -65.28 -4.63 30.48
CA SER A 16 -64.82 -3.36 29.90
C SER A 16 -64.66 -3.48 28.39
N GLU A 17 -65.79 -3.46 27.68
CA GLU A 17 -65.84 -2.94 26.32
C GLU A 17 -65.72 -1.41 26.38
N ARG A 18 -64.58 -0.86 25.97
CA ARG A 18 -64.55 0.50 25.45
C ARG A 18 -63.59 0.58 24.27
N ALA A 19 -64.20 0.64 23.10
CA ALA A 19 -63.57 0.98 21.84
C ALA A 19 -62.79 2.29 21.95
N THR A 20 -61.47 2.22 21.74
CA THR A 20 -60.66 3.35 21.30
C THR A 20 -60.15 3.03 19.91
N GLN A 21 -60.80 3.62 18.92
CA GLN A 21 -60.24 3.88 17.61
C GLN A 21 -59.00 4.76 17.82
N ASP A 22 -57.81 4.18 17.78
CA ASP A 22 -56.59 4.96 17.59
C ASP A 22 -56.03 4.67 16.21
N SER A 23 -56.15 5.72 15.40
CA SER A 23 -55.59 5.95 14.09
C SER A 23 -54.16 5.41 13.94
N ASN A 24 -54.01 4.58 12.91
CA ASN A 24 -52.74 4.10 12.36
C ASN A 24 -51.87 5.32 11.93
N PRO A 25 -50.72 5.61 12.58
CA PRO A 25 -49.83 6.66 12.11
C PRO A 25 -49.15 6.16 10.85
N THR A 26 -49.69 6.64 9.73
CA THR A 26 -49.13 6.43 8.40
C THR A 26 -47.82 7.20 8.33
N THR A 27 -46.73 6.45 8.20
CA THR A 27 -45.49 6.87 7.54
C THR A 27 -44.90 8.16 8.12
N GLU A 28 -44.29 8.00 9.29
CA GLU A 28 -43.32 8.95 9.82
C GLU A 28 -42.27 9.21 8.72
N LYS A 29 -42.28 10.46 8.27
CA LYS A 29 -41.39 11.01 7.24
C LYS A 29 -39.99 10.46 7.46
N ALA A 30 -39.49 9.70 6.48
CA ALA A 30 -38.07 9.41 6.37
C ALA A 30 -37.34 10.75 6.52
N SER A 31 -36.78 10.97 7.70
CA SER A 31 -36.07 12.18 8.04
C SER A 31 -34.96 12.32 7.02
N ILE A 32 -35.11 13.30 6.13
CA ILE A 32 -34.08 13.71 5.19
C ILE A 32 -33.00 14.37 6.06
N TRP A 33 -32.18 13.56 6.71
CA TRP A 33 -31.01 14.03 7.41
C TRP A 33 -30.04 14.53 6.34
N ALA A 34 -30.06 15.84 6.07
CA ALA A 34 -29.00 16.45 5.28
C ALA A 34 -27.68 16.21 6.00
N PRO A 35 -26.64 15.68 5.33
CA PRO A 35 -25.36 15.44 5.98
C PRO A 35 -24.85 16.75 6.59
N PRO A 36 -24.16 16.71 7.75
CA PRO A 36 -23.56 17.91 8.33
C PRO A 36 -22.72 18.67 7.30
N SER A 37 -22.84 20.00 7.26
CA SER A 37 -22.10 20.87 6.31
C SER A 37 -20.59 20.64 6.31
N GLN A 38 -20.05 20.13 7.41
CA GLN A 38 -18.66 19.75 7.60
C GLN A 38 -18.19 18.65 6.64
N LEU A 39 -19.10 17.78 6.17
CA LEU A 39 -18.81 16.68 5.26
C LEU A 39 -18.83 17.07 3.77
N GLU A 40 -19.17 18.32 3.45
CA GLU A 40 -19.08 18.84 2.07
C GLU A 40 -17.63 18.96 1.60
N LYS A 41 -16.68 19.06 2.53
CA LYS A 41 -15.25 19.17 2.23
C LYS A 41 -14.54 17.82 2.14
N GLY A 42 -15.23 16.72 2.45
CA GLY A 42 -14.68 15.37 2.40
C GLY A 42 -14.94 14.56 3.67
N ASP A 43 -14.30 13.39 3.73
CA ASP A 43 -14.37 12.47 4.87
C ASP A 43 -13.75 13.10 6.12
N VAL A 44 -14.25 12.67 7.27
CA VAL A 44 -13.69 12.96 8.60
C VAL A 44 -13.31 11.64 9.25
N PHE A 45 -12.09 11.53 9.76
CA PHE A 45 -11.61 10.34 10.47
C PHE A 45 -11.32 10.69 11.93
N ARG A 46 -12.13 10.19 12.84
CA ARG A 46 -12.02 10.40 14.30
C ARG A 46 -11.20 9.28 14.93
N LEU A 47 -10.26 9.67 15.79
CA LEU A 47 -9.46 8.76 16.60
C LEU A 47 -9.79 8.99 18.08
N LEU A 48 -10.20 7.95 18.78
CA LEU A 48 -10.62 8.01 20.17
C LEU A 48 -9.68 7.21 21.07
N SER A 49 -9.48 7.72 22.28
CA SER A 49 -8.72 7.05 23.34
C SER A 49 -7.27 6.69 22.98
N LEU A 50 -6.72 7.31 21.94
CA LEU A 50 -5.33 7.08 21.55
C LEU A 50 -4.39 7.68 22.62
N PRO A 51 -3.45 6.90 23.17
CA PRO A 51 -2.50 7.40 24.15
C PRO A 51 -1.57 8.48 23.58
N ASP A 52 -0.90 9.22 24.46
CA ASP A 52 0.17 10.13 24.07
C ASP A 52 1.36 9.35 23.45
N ASP A 53 2.17 10.05 22.65
CA ASP A 53 3.41 9.56 22.04
C ASP A 53 3.28 8.50 20.93
N PHE A 54 2.07 8.08 20.57
CA PHE A 54 1.82 7.31 19.34
C PHE A 54 2.20 8.12 18.11
N ILE A 55 2.69 7.48 17.06
CA ILE A 55 2.80 8.12 15.74
C ILE A 55 1.53 7.75 14.96
N VAL A 56 0.85 8.77 14.44
CA VAL A 56 -0.32 8.60 13.56
C VAL A 56 0.03 9.18 12.21
N GLY A 57 -0.16 8.38 11.17
CA GLY A 57 -0.06 8.83 9.80
C GLY A 57 -1.40 8.83 9.08
N LEU A 58 -1.55 9.80 8.19
CA LEU A 58 -2.57 9.84 7.16
C LEU A 58 -1.87 10.19 5.85
N ASP A 59 -1.91 9.26 4.91
CA ASP A 59 -1.29 9.37 3.60
C ASP A 59 0.22 9.67 3.68
N ASP A 60 0.62 10.86 3.23
CA ASP A 60 1.99 11.35 3.25
C ASP A 60 2.34 12.07 4.56
N MET A 61 1.39 12.27 5.47
CA MET A 61 1.61 12.93 6.75
C MET A 61 1.83 11.91 7.86
N ALA A 62 2.75 12.21 8.77
CA ALA A 62 2.90 11.51 10.03
C ALA A 62 3.13 12.52 11.14
N MET A 63 2.55 12.29 12.30
CA MET A 63 2.74 13.14 13.48
C MET A 63 2.70 12.32 14.76
N THR A 64 3.55 12.69 15.72
CA THR A 64 3.42 12.20 17.08
C THR A 64 2.18 12.82 17.71
N THR A 65 1.31 11.95 18.23
CA THR A 65 0.15 12.32 19.03
C THR A 65 0.60 13.11 20.24
N LYS A 66 -0.14 14.18 20.48
CA LYS A 66 -0.24 14.85 21.78
C LYS A 66 -1.70 14.70 22.19
N LYS A 67 -2.04 14.90 23.46
CA LYS A 67 -3.42 14.93 24.00
C LYS A 67 -4.48 15.65 23.14
N SER A 68 -4.07 16.48 22.17
CA SER A 68 -4.92 17.21 21.24
C SER A 68 -5.28 16.50 19.93
N LEU A 69 -4.63 15.41 19.51
CA LEU A 69 -4.96 14.79 18.21
C LEU A 69 -6.24 13.95 18.32
N GLN A 70 -7.34 14.49 17.79
CA GLN A 70 -8.65 13.83 17.80
C GLN A 70 -9.02 13.19 16.45
N GLY A 71 -8.14 13.32 15.46
CA GLY A 71 -8.33 12.81 14.11
C GLY A 71 -8.12 13.85 13.02
N PHE A 72 -8.63 13.55 11.84
CA PHE A 72 -8.43 14.28 10.59
C PHE A 72 -9.76 14.72 9.97
N ARG A 73 -9.74 15.83 9.23
CA ARG A 73 -10.88 16.36 8.49
C ARG A 73 -10.50 16.75 7.06
N ASP A 74 -11.51 17.00 6.24
CA ASP A 74 -11.38 17.48 4.87
C ASP A 74 -10.59 16.48 4.01
N ILE A 75 -10.78 15.18 4.24
CA ILE A 75 -10.11 14.12 3.49
C ILE A 75 -10.79 14.04 2.11
N PRO A 76 -10.09 14.37 1.02
CA PRO A 76 -10.71 14.47 -0.30
C PRO A 76 -11.18 13.09 -0.79
N ARG A 77 -11.90 13.06 -1.92
CA ARG A 77 -12.27 11.81 -2.57
C ARG A 77 -11.04 11.02 -3.03
N GLY A 78 -11.14 9.69 -3.00
CA GLY A 78 -10.09 8.78 -3.46
C GLY A 78 -9.68 7.78 -2.38
N ALA A 79 -8.63 7.00 -2.68
CA ALA A 79 -8.07 6.06 -1.72
C ALA A 79 -7.07 6.74 -0.79
N HIS A 80 -7.24 6.47 0.50
CA HIS A 80 -6.48 7.05 1.61
C HIS A 80 -6.03 5.95 2.55
N PHE A 81 -4.93 6.24 3.26
CA PHE A 81 -4.32 5.29 4.17
C PHE A 81 -4.02 5.93 5.51
N LEU A 82 -4.73 5.50 6.55
CA LEU A 82 -4.45 5.88 7.92
C LEU A 82 -3.67 4.77 8.61
N TRP A 83 -2.61 5.10 9.33
CA TRP A 83 -1.83 4.12 10.08
C TRP A 83 -1.40 4.66 11.43
N VAL A 84 -1.11 3.76 12.36
CA VAL A 84 -0.65 4.06 13.70
C VAL A 84 0.56 3.20 14.05
N GLN A 85 1.46 3.77 14.85
CA GLN A 85 2.61 3.10 15.43
C GLN A 85 2.66 3.41 16.92
N GLN A 86 2.74 2.37 17.74
CA GLN A 86 2.92 2.54 19.19
C GLN A 86 4.32 3.14 19.48
N PRO A 87 4.49 3.86 20.60
CA PRO A 87 5.80 4.35 21.02
C PRO A 87 6.81 3.21 21.12
N ASN A 88 8.01 3.40 20.57
CA ASN A 88 9.11 2.41 20.58
C ASN A 88 8.79 1.06 19.92
N SER A 89 7.64 0.91 19.25
CA SER A 89 7.31 -0.30 18.49
C SER A 89 7.77 -0.16 17.05
N ALA A 90 8.32 -1.22 16.48
CA ALA A 90 8.56 -1.30 15.03
C ALA A 90 7.27 -1.66 14.26
N SER A 91 6.28 -2.25 14.95
CA SER A 91 5.03 -2.69 14.34
C SER A 91 4.09 -1.51 14.07
N ARG A 92 3.45 -1.55 12.91
CA ARG A 92 2.46 -0.57 12.47
C ARG A 92 1.20 -1.27 12.04
N CYS A 93 0.06 -0.67 12.30
CA CYS A 93 -1.23 -1.12 11.75
C CYS A 93 -1.99 0.06 11.16
N GLY A 94 -2.88 -0.22 10.22
CA GLY A 94 -3.57 0.82 9.48
C GLY A 94 -4.82 0.34 8.77
N TYR A 95 -5.43 1.28 8.07
CA TYR A 95 -6.71 1.17 7.43
C TYR A 95 -6.64 1.85 6.07
N TRP A 96 -6.78 1.05 5.03
CA TRP A 96 -7.13 1.58 3.72
C TRP A 96 -8.62 1.90 3.69
N PHE A 97 -8.98 3.02 3.07
CA PHE A 97 -10.37 3.37 2.83
C PHE A 97 -10.50 4.21 1.56
N VAL A 98 -11.70 4.18 0.97
CA VAL A 98 -12.01 4.97 -0.22
C VAL A 98 -13.05 6.00 0.16
N ALA A 99 -12.63 7.27 0.19
CA ALA A 99 -13.49 8.42 0.40
C ALA A 99 -14.31 8.71 -0.87
N GLY A 100 -15.62 8.86 -0.72
CA GLY A 100 -16.53 9.15 -1.82
C GLY A 100 -16.72 10.65 -2.07
N ASP A 101 -17.63 11.01 -2.99
CA ASP A 101 -17.99 12.41 -3.22
C ASP A 101 -18.83 13.01 -2.06
N LYS A 102 -19.55 12.15 -1.33
CA LYS A 102 -20.21 12.53 -0.07
C LYS A 102 -19.31 12.13 1.09
N GLY A 103 -18.85 13.12 1.86
CA GLY A 103 -18.08 12.86 3.05
C GLY A 103 -18.83 11.99 4.05
N THR A 104 -18.08 11.11 4.70
CA THR A 104 -18.52 10.20 5.76
C THR A 104 -17.67 10.42 7.01
N VAL A 105 -18.23 10.12 8.18
CA VAL A 105 -17.46 10.11 9.42
C VAL A 105 -17.05 8.70 9.72
N ARG A 106 -15.74 8.49 9.79
CA ARG A 106 -15.10 7.24 10.20
C ARG A 106 -14.63 7.41 11.62
N VAL A 107 -14.86 6.42 12.47
CA VAL A 107 -14.47 6.48 13.88
C VAL A 107 -13.69 5.21 14.19
N LYS A 108 -12.51 5.37 14.78
CA LYS A 108 -11.81 4.26 15.40
C LYS A 108 -11.41 4.62 16.83
N GLN A 109 -11.49 3.62 17.70
CA GLN A 109 -11.17 3.74 19.11
C GLN A 109 -10.02 2.80 19.46
N TRP A 110 -9.03 3.33 20.16
CA TRP A 110 -7.94 2.52 20.69
C TRP A 110 -8.45 1.66 21.84
N ASP A 111 -8.43 0.34 21.63
CA ASP A 111 -8.64 -0.64 22.67
C ASP A 111 -7.31 -0.89 23.38
N ARG A 112 -7.19 -0.34 24.59
CA ARG A 112 -5.99 -0.49 25.42
C ARG A 112 -5.71 -1.93 25.88
N TYR A 113 -6.72 -2.79 25.91
CA TYR A 113 -6.58 -4.16 26.41
C TYR A 113 -6.06 -5.08 25.31
N ASN A 114 -6.61 -4.94 24.12
CA ASN A 114 -6.18 -5.71 22.94
C ASN A 114 -5.07 -5.02 22.14
N GLU A 115 -4.66 -3.82 22.56
CA GLU A 115 -3.63 -2.99 21.91
C GLU A 115 -3.88 -2.81 20.41
N VAL A 116 -5.14 -2.57 20.06
CA VAL A 116 -5.59 -2.45 18.67
C VAL A 116 -6.49 -1.23 18.50
N LEU A 117 -6.38 -0.58 17.35
CA LEU A 117 -7.34 0.43 16.94
C LEU A 117 -8.56 -0.29 16.35
N ALA A 118 -9.74 -0.22 16.97
CA ALA A 118 -10.94 -0.97 16.59
C ALA A 118 -12.15 -0.06 16.34
N GLU A 119 -13.28 -0.64 15.94
CA GLU A 119 -14.57 0.07 15.97
C GLU A 119 -14.94 0.45 17.42
N PRO A 120 -15.66 1.56 17.64
CA PRO A 120 -16.23 1.89 18.94
C PRO A 120 -17.11 0.76 19.48
N ALA A 121 -17.13 0.61 20.80
CA ALA A 121 -17.82 -0.50 21.46
C ALA A 121 -19.34 -0.53 21.22
N SER A 122 -19.96 0.59 20.81
CA SER A 122 -21.40 0.66 20.55
C SER A 122 -21.81 1.60 19.41
N GLN A 123 -22.91 1.26 18.72
CA GLN A 123 -23.55 2.14 17.73
C GLN A 123 -24.15 3.41 18.34
N SER A 124 -24.54 3.39 19.62
CA SER A 124 -24.96 4.61 20.33
C SER A 124 -23.81 5.60 20.44
N GLU A 125 -22.63 5.14 20.82
CA GLU A 125 -21.44 5.97 20.90
C GLU A 125 -21.09 6.56 19.53
N ALA A 126 -21.18 5.77 18.45
CA ALA A 126 -21.01 6.27 17.09
C ALA A 126 -22.00 7.41 16.73
N ARG A 127 -23.27 7.32 17.16
CA ARG A 127 -24.27 8.38 16.94
C ARG A 127 -23.99 9.63 17.77
N ASP A 128 -23.59 9.49 19.02
CA ASP A 128 -23.24 10.63 19.88
C ASP A 128 -21.98 11.36 19.35
N LEU A 129 -21.07 10.62 18.74
CA LEU A 129 -19.89 11.17 18.07
C LEU A 129 -20.22 11.93 16.79
N LEU A 130 -21.21 11.47 16.02
CA LEU A 130 -21.76 12.21 14.90
C LEU A 130 -22.45 13.51 15.35
N ALA A 131 -23.24 13.45 16.43
CA ALA A 131 -23.92 14.61 16.99
C ALA A 131 -22.94 15.68 17.52
N SER A 132 -21.76 15.26 18.00
CA SER A 132 -20.69 16.16 18.45
C SER A 132 -19.73 16.62 17.34
N LEU A 133 -19.96 16.25 16.08
CA LEU A 133 -19.04 16.60 15.00
C LEU A 133 -18.86 18.13 14.86
N GLU A 134 -19.91 18.93 15.01
CA GLU A 134 -19.83 20.39 14.86
C GLU A 134 -18.87 21.04 15.86
N SER A 135 -18.85 20.56 17.11
CA SER A 135 -17.98 21.10 18.16
C SER A 135 -16.55 20.59 18.07
N VAL A 136 -16.35 19.35 17.60
CA VAL A 136 -15.04 18.72 17.47
C VAL A 136 -14.34 19.08 16.16
N TYR A 137 -15.08 19.31 15.09
CA TYR A 137 -14.51 19.56 13.77
C TYR A 137 -13.42 20.65 13.75
N PRO A 138 -13.55 21.80 14.46
CA PRO A 138 -12.47 22.80 14.58
C PRO A 138 -11.14 22.29 15.15
N THR A 139 -11.16 21.25 15.99
CA THR A 139 -9.98 20.69 16.67
C THR A 139 -9.26 19.61 15.84
N LEU A 140 -9.92 19.09 14.80
CA LEU A 140 -9.37 18.07 13.90
C LEU A 140 -8.29 18.66 12.98
N GLN A 141 -7.31 17.82 12.64
CA GLN A 141 -6.24 18.18 11.72
C GLN A 141 -6.75 18.16 10.27
N PRO A 142 -6.61 19.24 9.49
CA PRO A 142 -6.86 19.18 8.05
C PRO A 142 -5.94 18.16 7.36
N SER A 143 -6.47 17.40 6.40
CA SER A 143 -5.70 16.50 5.55
C SER A 143 -4.63 17.23 4.71
N THR A 144 -4.82 18.53 4.43
CA THR A 144 -3.97 19.34 3.55
C THR A 144 -2.77 19.99 4.24
N LEU A 145 -2.49 19.66 5.52
CA LEU A 145 -1.52 20.41 6.34
C LEU A 145 -0.10 20.49 5.73
N LYS A 146 0.33 19.49 4.95
CA LYS A 146 1.62 19.53 4.23
C LYS A 146 1.65 20.50 3.05
N ALA A 147 0.52 20.69 2.35
CA ALA A 147 0.40 21.68 1.27
C ALA A 147 0.57 23.11 1.81
N GLU A 148 0.08 23.38 3.04
CA GLU A 148 0.17 24.68 3.69
C GLU A 148 1.56 24.98 4.28
N ARG A 149 2.25 23.96 4.84
CA ARG A 149 3.61 24.13 5.42
C ARG A 149 4.74 24.25 4.39
N GLY A 150 4.41 24.40 3.10
CA GLY A 150 5.40 24.64 2.05
C GLY A 150 6.23 23.42 1.66
N SER A 151 5.93 22.22 2.19
CA SER A 151 6.48 20.97 1.67
C SER A 151 5.74 20.59 0.40
N LYS A 152 6.01 21.35 -0.66
CA LYS A 152 5.53 21.08 -2.02
C LYS A 152 6.32 19.91 -2.57
N ILE A 153 6.03 18.70 -2.13
CA ILE A 153 6.43 17.53 -2.90
C ILE A 153 5.56 17.56 -4.16
N SER A 154 6.04 18.28 -5.17
CA SER A 154 5.38 18.34 -6.47
C SER A 154 5.38 16.96 -7.08
N ASN A 155 4.27 16.59 -7.71
CA ASN A 155 4.25 15.40 -8.53
C ASN A 155 5.20 15.60 -9.72
N PRO A 156 6.25 14.78 -9.87
CA PRO A 156 7.17 14.93 -10.98
C PRO A 156 6.54 14.55 -12.32
N THR A 157 5.41 13.83 -12.30
CA THR A 157 4.80 13.25 -13.50
C THR A 157 3.64 14.04 -14.09
N GLY A 158 3.26 15.16 -13.48
CA GLY A 158 2.14 15.95 -14.00
C GLY A 158 1.52 16.93 -13.02
N THR A 159 0.34 17.42 -13.39
CA THR A 159 -0.38 18.48 -12.69
C THR A 159 -1.23 18.00 -11.51
N GLN A 160 -1.51 16.69 -11.45
CA GLN A 160 -2.29 16.11 -10.36
C GLN A 160 -1.49 16.04 -9.06
N PRO A 161 -2.15 16.10 -7.89
CA PRO A 161 -1.50 15.84 -6.61
C PRO A 161 -0.71 14.51 -6.63
N LEU A 162 0.45 14.48 -5.98
CA LEU A 162 1.29 13.29 -5.95
C LEU A 162 0.54 12.08 -5.37
N TRP A 163 -0.18 12.28 -4.25
CA TRP A 163 -0.97 11.21 -3.62
C TRP A 163 -1.97 10.58 -4.59
N HIS A 164 -2.70 11.40 -5.36
CA HIS A 164 -3.61 10.88 -6.39
C HIS A 164 -2.87 10.00 -7.41
N THR A 165 -1.67 10.38 -7.85
CA THR A 165 -0.88 9.55 -8.77
C THR A 165 -0.46 8.23 -8.14
N LEU A 166 -0.26 8.22 -6.82
CA LEU A 166 0.11 7.02 -6.05
C LEU A 166 -1.09 6.14 -5.71
N THR A 167 -2.33 6.61 -5.79
CA THR A 167 -3.50 5.85 -5.30
C THR A 167 -4.69 5.77 -6.24
N TRP A 168 -4.68 6.45 -7.41
CA TRP A 168 -5.87 6.54 -8.27
C TRP A 168 -6.42 5.20 -8.76
N ALA A 169 -5.60 4.15 -8.85
CA ALA A 169 -6.06 2.82 -9.28
C ALA A 169 -6.54 1.96 -8.10
N ILE A 170 -6.21 2.35 -6.86
CA ILE A 170 -6.70 1.69 -5.65
C ILE A 170 -8.20 1.98 -5.50
N SER A 171 -9.00 0.93 -5.60
CA SER A 171 -10.46 0.97 -5.46
C SER A 171 -10.92 0.03 -4.37
N ALA A 172 -12.19 0.16 -3.93
CA ALA A 172 -12.78 -0.77 -2.97
C ALA A 172 -12.75 -2.22 -3.47
N GLU A 173 -12.96 -2.45 -4.78
CA GLU A 173 -12.85 -3.79 -5.39
C GLU A 173 -11.41 -4.32 -5.31
N ALA A 174 -10.42 -3.49 -5.67
CA ALA A 174 -9.01 -3.88 -5.58
C ALA A 174 -8.61 -4.19 -4.12
N LEU A 175 -9.00 -3.34 -3.16
CA LEU A 175 -8.73 -3.55 -1.74
C LEU A 175 -9.41 -4.82 -1.22
N SER A 176 -10.67 -5.06 -1.60
CA SER A 176 -11.40 -6.26 -1.18
C SER A 176 -10.73 -7.53 -1.68
N ARG A 177 -10.26 -7.50 -2.94
CA ARG A 177 -9.52 -8.61 -3.53
C ARG A 177 -8.18 -8.81 -2.83
N ILE A 178 -7.34 -7.78 -2.76
CA ILE A 178 -5.97 -7.87 -2.20
C ILE A 178 -6.00 -8.33 -0.75
N THR A 179 -6.91 -7.78 0.07
CA THR A 179 -6.98 -8.08 1.51
C THR A 179 -7.88 -9.26 1.86
N GLY A 180 -8.64 -9.79 0.91
CA GLY A 180 -9.67 -10.82 1.16
C GLY A 180 -10.88 -10.34 1.95
N LYS A 181 -10.97 -9.04 2.29
CA LYS A 181 -12.02 -8.47 3.15
C LYS A 181 -13.14 -7.91 2.28
N THR A 182 -14.35 -8.42 2.44
CA THR A 182 -15.53 -7.97 1.68
C THR A 182 -16.55 -7.30 2.59
N ALA A 183 -17.38 -6.41 2.04
CA ALA A 183 -18.44 -5.69 2.76
C ALA A 183 -17.97 -4.88 3.99
N VAL A 184 -16.72 -4.39 3.95
CA VAL A 184 -16.14 -3.51 4.99
C VAL A 184 -16.00 -2.08 4.48
N ALA A 185 -16.13 -1.10 5.37
CA ALA A 185 -15.95 0.32 5.05
C ALA A 185 -14.47 0.74 5.02
N GLU A 186 -13.64 0.05 5.80
CA GLU A 186 -12.19 0.17 5.84
C GLU A 186 -11.55 -1.21 5.80
N TYR A 187 -10.37 -1.28 5.20
CA TYR A 187 -9.61 -2.50 4.98
C TYR A 187 -8.41 -2.48 5.93
N PRO A 188 -8.50 -3.14 7.11
CA PRO A 188 -7.39 -3.21 8.05
C PRO A 188 -6.19 -3.91 7.43
N ILE A 189 -4.98 -3.46 7.76
CA ILE A 189 -3.73 -4.10 7.40
C ILE A 189 -2.65 -3.77 8.43
N ASP A 190 -1.73 -4.69 8.68
CA ASP A 190 -0.58 -4.49 9.56
C ASP A 190 0.77 -4.75 8.88
N SER A 191 1.86 -4.45 9.60
CA SER A 191 3.22 -4.61 9.11
C SER A 191 3.65 -6.08 8.92
N MET A 192 2.92 -7.03 9.50
CA MET A 192 3.21 -8.47 9.49
C MET A 192 2.29 -9.26 8.55
N ASP A 193 1.20 -8.67 8.08
CA ASP A 193 0.27 -9.28 7.11
C ASP A 193 1.02 -9.73 5.85
N SER A 194 1.03 -11.05 5.61
CA SER A 194 1.63 -11.70 4.45
C SER A 194 0.62 -12.41 3.55
N ASP A 195 -0.57 -12.73 4.08
CA ASP A 195 -1.64 -13.45 3.38
C ASP A 195 -2.46 -12.51 2.45
N LEU A 196 -1.77 -11.87 1.51
CA LEU A 196 -2.35 -10.92 0.56
C LEU A 196 -2.54 -11.57 -0.83
N HIS A 197 -3.70 -11.36 -1.43
CA HIS A 197 -4.09 -11.98 -2.70
C HIS A 197 -3.75 -11.11 -3.92
N PHE A 198 -2.47 -11.09 -4.28
CA PHE A 198 -1.98 -10.41 -5.48
C PHE A 198 -2.24 -11.21 -6.77
N LEU A 199 -2.63 -10.53 -7.86
CA LEU A 199 -3.02 -11.09 -9.15
C LEU A 199 -1.88 -11.87 -9.82
N LEU A 200 -0.66 -11.36 -9.70
CA LEU A 200 0.52 -11.92 -10.37
C LEU A 200 1.42 -12.73 -9.42
N ALA A 201 0.95 -13.11 -8.22
CA ALA A 201 1.77 -13.86 -7.26
C ALA A 201 2.27 -15.20 -7.85
N GLN A 202 1.40 -15.92 -8.55
CA GLN A 202 1.79 -17.16 -9.22
C GLN A 202 2.74 -16.88 -10.41
N ASP A 203 2.45 -15.87 -11.23
CA ASP A 203 3.32 -15.47 -12.34
C ASP A 203 4.74 -15.13 -11.88
N LEU A 204 4.88 -14.42 -10.76
CA LEU A 204 6.18 -14.08 -10.17
C LEU A 204 6.94 -15.32 -9.68
N THR A 205 6.22 -16.29 -9.10
CA THR A 205 6.80 -17.58 -8.68
C THR A 205 7.27 -18.39 -9.88
N ASP A 206 6.47 -18.44 -10.95
CA ASP A 206 6.83 -19.13 -12.18
C ASP A 206 8.01 -18.45 -12.88
N LEU A 207 8.05 -17.11 -12.91
CA LEU A 207 9.17 -16.37 -13.46
C LEU A 207 10.46 -16.61 -12.67
N ALA A 208 10.41 -16.67 -11.34
CA ALA A 208 11.57 -16.99 -10.52
C ALA A 208 12.15 -18.36 -10.89
N ARG A 209 11.31 -19.38 -11.03
CA ARG A 209 11.72 -20.73 -11.46
C ARG A 209 12.29 -20.76 -12.87
N LEU A 210 11.72 -19.99 -13.79
CA LEU A 210 12.16 -19.93 -15.19
C LEU A 210 13.45 -19.13 -15.36
N ASP A 211 13.66 -18.09 -14.55
CA ASP A 211 14.91 -17.34 -14.51
C ASP A 211 16.06 -18.20 -13.94
N ALA A 212 15.78 -19.01 -12.91
CA ALA A 212 16.74 -19.96 -12.33
C ALA A 212 17.06 -21.17 -13.23
N ALA A 213 16.33 -21.36 -14.33
CA ALA A 213 16.58 -22.47 -15.23
C ALA A 213 17.93 -22.33 -15.93
N SER A 214 18.76 -23.38 -15.92
CA SER A 214 20.09 -23.36 -16.56
C SER A 214 20.05 -23.28 -18.09
N ASN A 215 18.87 -23.36 -18.70
CA ASN A 215 18.71 -23.31 -20.16
C ASN A 215 18.55 -21.85 -20.64
N PRO A 216 19.50 -21.29 -21.42
CA PRO A 216 19.41 -19.94 -21.94
C PRO A 216 18.18 -19.70 -22.81
N ALA A 217 17.67 -20.73 -23.50
CA ALA A 217 16.45 -20.60 -24.30
C ALA A 217 15.22 -20.39 -23.41
N THR A 218 15.17 -21.03 -22.24
CA THR A 218 14.12 -20.82 -21.24
C THR A 218 14.17 -19.40 -20.69
N GLN A 219 15.35 -18.94 -20.27
CA GLN A 219 15.55 -17.57 -19.77
C GLN A 219 15.18 -16.52 -20.82
N ALA A 220 15.59 -16.72 -22.08
CA ALA A 220 15.23 -15.84 -23.18
C ALA A 220 13.71 -15.79 -23.43
N SER A 221 13.01 -16.91 -23.25
CA SER A 221 11.55 -16.98 -23.43
C SER A 221 10.77 -16.14 -22.41
N VAL A 222 11.34 -15.89 -21.23
CA VAL A 222 10.72 -15.09 -20.18
C VAL A 222 11.27 -13.67 -20.09
N ALA A 223 12.30 -13.31 -20.85
CA ALA A 223 12.92 -11.99 -20.80
C ALA A 223 11.92 -10.84 -21.05
N ASP A 224 10.88 -11.08 -21.85
CA ASP A 224 9.77 -10.17 -22.12
C ASP A 224 8.49 -10.65 -21.41
N THR A 225 7.94 -9.84 -20.50
CA THR A 225 6.69 -10.16 -19.78
C THR A 225 5.47 -9.43 -20.33
N SER A 226 5.59 -8.75 -21.48
CA SER A 226 4.50 -8.01 -22.11
C SER A 226 3.26 -8.87 -22.33
N ALA A 227 3.42 -10.14 -22.75
CA ALA A 227 2.30 -11.05 -22.96
C ALA A 227 1.50 -11.34 -21.69
N ARG A 228 2.17 -11.46 -20.53
CA ARG A 228 1.51 -11.68 -19.22
C ARG A 228 0.67 -10.46 -18.83
N VAL A 229 1.20 -9.26 -19.03
CA VAL A 229 0.47 -8.03 -18.76
C VAL A 229 -0.71 -7.84 -19.71
N LEU A 230 -0.56 -8.12 -21.01
CA LEU A 230 -1.67 -8.08 -21.96
C LEU A 230 -2.78 -9.08 -21.61
N ALA A 231 -2.45 -10.25 -21.07
CA ALA A 231 -3.44 -11.22 -20.62
C ALA A 231 -4.34 -10.67 -19.49
N LEU A 232 -3.84 -9.73 -18.68
CA LEU A 232 -4.64 -9.04 -17.66
C LEU A 232 -5.61 -8.01 -18.26
N LEU A 233 -5.29 -7.44 -19.43
CA LEU A 233 -6.16 -6.49 -20.10
C LEU A 233 -7.35 -7.17 -20.76
N HIS A 234 -7.14 -8.36 -21.30
CA HIS A 234 -8.13 -9.11 -22.05
C HIS A 234 -8.47 -10.40 -21.29
N PRO A 235 -9.38 -10.38 -20.30
CA PRO A 235 -9.98 -11.60 -19.78
C PRO A 235 -10.95 -12.19 -20.83
N ALA A 236 -10.44 -12.53 -22.02
CA ALA A 236 -11.18 -13.26 -23.03
C ALA A 236 -11.23 -14.74 -22.62
N ILE A 237 -12.42 -15.20 -22.21
CA ILE A 237 -12.95 -16.57 -22.36
C ILE A 237 -11.86 -17.65 -22.42
N THR A 238 -11.03 -17.77 -21.38
CA THR A 238 -10.14 -18.91 -21.21
C THR A 238 -10.61 -19.70 -20.01
N THR A 239 -11.54 -20.59 -20.31
CA THR A 239 -11.90 -21.80 -19.58
C THR A 239 -10.68 -22.39 -18.87
N THR A 240 -10.66 -22.43 -17.53
CA THR A 240 -10.88 -23.61 -16.66
C THR A 240 -10.24 -23.31 -15.29
N THR A 241 -11.04 -23.30 -14.23
CA THR A 241 -10.59 -23.47 -12.84
C THR A 241 -9.73 -22.38 -12.19
N ILE A 242 -10.19 -21.12 -12.21
CA ILE A 242 -9.93 -20.23 -11.07
C ILE A 242 -11.29 -19.83 -10.52
N THR A 243 -11.51 -20.18 -9.25
CA THR A 243 -12.66 -19.83 -8.43
C THR A 243 -13.17 -18.44 -8.74
N THR A 244 -14.50 -18.35 -8.86
CA THR A 244 -15.38 -17.22 -9.18
C THR A 244 -15.10 -15.92 -8.44
N THR A 245 -13.91 -15.35 -8.60
CA THR A 245 -13.66 -13.92 -8.41
C THR A 245 -13.72 -13.36 -9.81
N THR A 246 -14.91 -12.90 -10.20
CA THR A 246 -15.10 -12.06 -11.37
C THR A 246 -13.98 -11.03 -11.42
N ILE A 247 -13.03 -11.21 -12.35
CA ILE A 247 -12.07 -10.18 -12.73
C ILE A 247 -12.90 -9.14 -13.49
N THR A 248 -13.69 -8.37 -12.75
CA THR A 248 -14.45 -7.26 -13.31
C THR A 248 -13.45 -6.12 -13.45
N THR A 249 -12.81 -6.02 -14.61
CA THR A 249 -12.00 -4.84 -14.99
C THR A 249 -12.86 -3.59 -15.23
N ALA A 250 -14.09 -3.54 -14.70
CA ALA A 250 -15.00 -2.40 -14.77
C ALA A 250 -14.81 -1.42 -13.60
N ALA A 251 -13.67 -1.47 -12.90
CA ALA A 251 -13.29 -0.40 -11.99
C ALA A 251 -13.24 0.94 -12.76
N PRO A 252 -13.60 2.07 -12.13
CA PRO A 252 -13.53 3.40 -12.76
C PRO A 252 -12.12 3.82 -13.22
N GLY A 253 -11.09 3.00 -13.00
CA GLY A 253 -9.69 3.21 -13.43
C GLY A 253 -9.34 2.75 -14.85
N GLY A 254 -10.30 2.21 -15.61
CA GLY A 254 -10.07 1.77 -16.99
C GLY A 254 -9.21 0.49 -17.11
N GLU A 255 -8.90 0.13 -18.36
CA GLU A 255 -8.14 -1.08 -18.70
C GLU A 255 -6.79 -1.13 -17.96
N GLY A 256 -6.51 -2.25 -17.29
CA GLY A 256 -5.26 -2.48 -16.55
C GLY A 256 -5.23 -1.92 -15.12
N ALA A 257 -6.35 -1.45 -14.58
CA ALA A 257 -6.43 -0.95 -13.21
C ALA A 257 -5.96 -1.97 -12.15
N GLY A 258 -6.10 -3.28 -12.40
CA GLY A 258 -5.71 -4.33 -11.45
C GLY A 258 -4.22 -4.33 -11.11
N ILE A 259 -3.34 -4.37 -12.10
CA ILE A 259 -1.87 -4.38 -11.88
C ILE A 259 -1.39 -3.05 -11.29
N LEU A 260 -1.99 -1.92 -11.72
CA LEU A 260 -1.67 -0.61 -11.18
C LEU A 260 -2.09 -0.47 -9.72
N ALA A 261 -3.27 -0.98 -9.36
CA ALA A 261 -3.73 -0.99 -7.98
C ALA A 261 -2.78 -1.79 -7.07
N GLU A 262 -2.26 -2.93 -7.53
CA GLU A 262 -1.29 -3.72 -6.77
C GLU A 262 0.07 -3.05 -6.66
N LEU A 263 0.56 -2.49 -7.77
CA LEU A 263 1.80 -1.73 -7.77
C LEU A 263 1.74 -0.57 -6.77
N GLN A 264 0.61 0.14 -6.74
CA GLN A 264 0.34 1.26 -5.82
C GLN A 264 0.18 0.80 -4.37
N PHE A 265 -0.66 -0.21 -4.14
CA PHE A 265 -0.94 -0.76 -2.82
C PHE A 265 0.31 -1.34 -2.16
N ALA A 266 1.05 -2.19 -2.88
CA ALA A 266 2.22 -2.87 -2.35
C ALA A 266 3.33 -1.87 -2.02
N PHE A 267 3.52 -0.85 -2.86
CA PHE A 267 4.46 0.23 -2.56
C PHE A 267 4.09 0.99 -1.29
N LEU A 268 2.87 1.52 -1.21
CA LEU A 268 2.46 2.39 -0.11
C LEU A 268 2.35 1.63 1.19
N THR A 269 1.74 0.45 1.18
CA THR A 269 1.67 -0.41 2.36
C THR A 269 3.07 -0.85 2.80
N GLY A 270 3.91 -1.26 1.85
CA GLY A 270 5.29 -1.66 2.13
C GLY A 270 6.13 -0.54 2.74
N THR A 271 6.05 0.67 2.20
CA THR A 271 6.87 1.80 2.67
C THR A 271 6.31 2.51 3.90
N LEU A 272 4.98 2.66 4.01
CA LEU A 272 4.34 3.37 5.12
C LEU A 272 4.14 2.47 6.35
N LEU A 273 3.83 1.19 6.18
CA LEU A 273 3.76 0.24 7.31
C LEU A 273 5.07 -0.50 7.59
N SER A 274 6.08 -0.39 6.71
CA SER A 274 7.22 -1.31 6.73
C SER A 274 6.80 -2.77 6.55
N ASN A 275 5.75 -3.03 5.76
CA ASN A 275 5.27 -4.39 5.49
C ASN A 275 6.21 -5.10 4.51
N ALA A 276 6.90 -6.14 4.99
CA ALA A 276 7.90 -6.88 4.23
C ALA A 276 7.32 -7.60 3.00
N ALA A 277 6.16 -8.27 3.14
CA ALA A 277 5.53 -8.98 2.05
C ALA A 277 5.13 -8.05 0.89
N CYS A 278 4.63 -6.87 1.22
CA CYS A 278 4.31 -5.82 0.25
C CYS A 278 5.58 -5.27 -0.44
N LEU A 279 6.68 -5.09 0.29
CA LEU A 279 7.96 -4.65 -0.30
C LEU A 279 8.55 -5.71 -1.23
N ALA A 280 8.55 -6.99 -0.82
CA ALA A 280 8.96 -8.10 -1.69
C ALA A 280 8.13 -8.14 -2.97
N HIS A 281 6.80 -8.08 -2.84
CA HIS A 281 5.89 -8.09 -3.99
C HIS A 281 6.14 -6.90 -4.90
N TRP A 282 6.30 -5.69 -4.35
CA TRP A 282 6.60 -4.50 -5.14
C TRP A 282 7.91 -4.65 -5.94
N TRP A 283 8.98 -5.11 -5.28
CA TRP A 283 10.28 -5.31 -5.94
C TRP A 283 10.20 -6.32 -7.07
N ASP A 284 9.53 -7.45 -6.84
CA ASP A 284 9.37 -8.47 -7.84
C ASP A 284 8.45 -8.02 -8.97
N LEU A 285 7.35 -7.32 -8.67
CA LEU A 285 6.47 -6.75 -9.68
C LEU A 285 7.21 -5.74 -10.57
N VAL A 286 8.01 -4.84 -9.98
CA VAL A 286 8.77 -3.84 -10.76
C VAL A 286 9.86 -4.50 -11.61
N LEU A 287 10.70 -5.35 -11.01
CA LEU A 287 11.87 -5.92 -11.69
C LEU A 287 11.50 -7.05 -12.65
N LYS A 288 10.54 -7.91 -12.28
CA LYS A 288 10.20 -9.11 -13.04
C LYS A 288 9.03 -8.90 -14.01
N ILE A 289 8.18 -7.90 -13.79
CA ILE A 289 7.03 -7.63 -14.68
C ILE A 289 7.15 -6.27 -15.36
N VAL A 290 7.09 -5.16 -14.61
CA VAL A 290 6.95 -3.82 -15.20
C VAL A 290 8.13 -3.50 -16.12
N LEU A 291 9.36 -3.62 -15.64
CA LEU A 291 10.57 -3.31 -16.41
C LEU A 291 10.99 -4.42 -17.40
N ARG A 292 10.27 -5.55 -17.44
CA ARG A 292 10.43 -6.59 -18.48
C ARG A 292 9.32 -6.53 -19.53
N SER A 293 8.32 -5.67 -19.36
CA SER A 293 7.21 -5.50 -20.30
C SER A 293 7.51 -4.48 -21.41
N TYR A 294 8.72 -4.50 -21.96
CA TYR A 294 9.20 -3.47 -22.90
C TYR A 294 8.49 -3.48 -24.25
N ARG A 295 7.92 -4.60 -24.70
CA ARG A 295 7.13 -4.61 -25.94
C ARG A 295 5.74 -3.99 -25.77
N LEU A 296 5.24 -3.84 -24.54
CA LEU A 296 4.04 -3.01 -24.30
C LEU A 296 4.27 -1.55 -24.69
N ALA A 297 5.48 -1.04 -24.47
CA ALA A 297 5.81 0.34 -24.82
C ALA A 297 5.70 0.59 -26.33
N ALA A 298 6.03 -0.43 -27.14
CA ALA A 298 5.92 -0.41 -28.60
C ALA A 298 4.51 -0.78 -29.11
N ALA A 299 3.65 -1.34 -28.26
CA ALA A 299 2.32 -1.79 -28.66
C ALA A 299 1.41 -0.59 -28.95
N ALA A 300 0.69 -0.61 -30.08
CA ALA A 300 -0.31 0.42 -30.35
C ALA A 300 -1.53 0.29 -29.40
N GLY A 301 -2.10 1.43 -29.01
CA GLY A 301 -3.38 1.49 -28.29
C GLY A 301 -3.26 1.26 -26.78
N PRO A 302 -4.08 0.38 -26.17
CA PRO A 302 -4.16 0.28 -24.71
C PRO A 302 -2.89 -0.27 -24.05
N GLY A 303 -2.07 -1.02 -24.79
CA GLY A 303 -0.78 -1.54 -24.33
C GLY A 303 0.23 -0.44 -23.99
N SER A 304 0.49 0.50 -24.91
CA SER A 304 1.40 1.62 -24.65
C SER A 304 0.86 2.56 -23.58
N ALA A 305 -0.46 2.80 -23.55
CA ALA A 305 -1.09 3.60 -22.51
C ALA A 305 -0.95 2.97 -21.12
N LEU A 306 -1.02 1.64 -21.00
CA LEU A 306 -0.75 0.95 -19.74
C LEU A 306 0.75 1.03 -19.37
N ALA A 307 1.66 0.79 -20.32
CA ALA A 307 3.09 0.92 -20.10
C ALA A 307 3.47 2.32 -19.57
N GLY A 308 2.93 3.37 -20.18
CA GLY A 308 3.13 4.76 -19.74
C GLY A 308 2.63 4.98 -18.31
N ARG A 309 1.42 4.50 -17.98
CA ARG A 309 0.87 4.59 -16.61
C ARG A 309 1.69 3.81 -15.58
N MET A 310 2.22 2.63 -15.93
CA MET A 310 3.09 1.86 -15.05
C MET A 310 4.39 2.60 -14.77
N LEU A 311 5.08 3.11 -15.81
CA LEU A 311 6.29 3.91 -15.64
C LEU A 311 6.04 5.19 -14.84
N GLN A 312 4.93 5.87 -15.11
CA GLN A 312 4.52 7.07 -14.38
C GLN A 312 4.35 6.76 -12.89
N THR A 313 3.71 5.63 -12.58
CA THR A 313 3.50 5.16 -11.20
C THR A 313 4.85 4.85 -10.54
N VAL A 314 5.72 4.07 -11.19
CA VAL A 314 7.06 3.77 -10.66
C VAL A 314 7.86 5.05 -10.41
N PHE A 315 7.82 6.02 -11.33
CA PHE A 315 8.52 7.29 -11.15
C PHE A 315 7.98 8.07 -9.93
N ALA A 316 6.65 8.20 -9.82
CA ALA A 316 6.03 8.85 -8.66
C ALA A 316 6.40 8.15 -7.33
N GLN A 317 6.49 6.81 -7.34
CA GLN A 317 6.86 6.01 -6.18
C GLN A 317 8.32 6.23 -5.77
N LEU A 318 9.26 6.19 -6.72
CA LEU A 318 10.67 6.46 -6.45
C LEU A 318 10.87 7.89 -5.92
N TRP A 319 10.17 8.86 -6.50
CA TRP A 319 10.17 10.24 -6.01
C TRP A 319 9.61 10.34 -4.59
N PHE A 320 8.49 9.69 -4.31
CA PHE A 320 7.88 9.65 -2.98
C PHE A 320 8.83 9.02 -1.94
N ALA A 321 9.47 7.90 -2.28
CA ALA A 321 10.45 7.25 -1.40
C ALA A 321 11.66 8.15 -1.11
N GLU A 322 12.11 8.94 -2.08
CA GLU A 322 13.26 9.83 -1.92
C GLU A 322 12.94 11.05 -1.03
N TYR A 323 11.75 11.63 -1.17
CA TYR A 323 11.42 12.95 -0.60
C TYR A 323 10.32 12.98 0.47
N ALA A 324 9.39 12.02 0.47
CA ALA A 324 8.21 12.05 1.33
C ALA A 324 8.30 11.13 2.53
N VAL A 325 8.87 9.94 2.34
CA VAL A 325 9.12 8.99 3.43
C VAL A 325 10.32 9.49 4.23
N GLU A 326 10.04 10.22 5.32
CA GLU A 326 11.08 10.53 6.30
C GLU A 326 11.66 9.20 6.82
N ALA A 327 13.00 9.12 6.90
CA ALA A 327 13.64 8.01 7.59
C ALA A 327 13.07 8.00 9.00
N ALA A 328 12.49 6.87 9.42
CA ALA A 328 11.95 6.73 10.76
C ALA A 328 12.97 7.29 11.77
N PRO A 329 12.56 8.18 12.70
CA PRO A 329 13.50 8.68 13.68
C PRO A 329 14.03 7.47 14.45
N ALA A 330 15.31 7.17 14.25
CA ALA A 330 16.00 6.13 14.99
C ALA A 330 15.70 6.37 16.48
N ALA A 331 15.22 5.34 17.16
CA ALA A 331 15.10 5.38 18.60
C ALA A 331 16.47 5.80 19.16
N SER A 332 16.50 6.90 19.91
CA SER A 332 17.65 7.58 20.52
C SER A 332 18.42 8.60 19.65
N GLY A 333 18.55 9.82 20.19
CA GLY A 333 19.59 10.79 19.83
C GLY A 333 19.11 12.03 19.06
N GLY A 334 18.93 13.15 19.76
CA GLY A 334 18.42 14.41 19.22
C GLY A 334 19.27 15.08 18.14
N GLY A 335 18.60 15.78 17.23
CA GLY A 335 19.22 16.63 16.21
C GLY A 335 18.20 17.13 15.19
N GLY A 336 17.45 18.17 15.56
CA GLY A 336 16.35 18.71 14.76
C GLY A 336 16.75 19.32 13.40
N ALA A 337 15.79 19.25 12.47
CA ALA A 337 15.45 20.19 11.38
C ALA A 337 16.53 20.81 10.46
N ARG A 338 17.82 20.52 10.63
CA ARG A 338 18.91 20.95 9.72
C ARG A 338 19.49 19.81 8.87
N ALA A 339 18.91 18.61 8.95
CA ALA A 339 19.33 17.44 8.17
C ALA A 339 19.02 17.55 6.66
N GLY A 340 18.07 18.41 6.25
CA GLY A 340 17.65 18.52 4.85
C GLY A 340 18.68 19.15 3.89
N GLU A 341 19.48 20.12 4.36
CA GLU A 341 20.48 20.80 3.51
C GLU A 341 21.88 20.18 3.61
N ALA A 342 22.27 19.65 4.77
CA ALA A 342 23.60 19.07 4.96
C ALA A 342 23.79 17.69 4.31
N ARG A 343 22.71 16.92 4.08
CA ARG A 343 22.78 15.62 3.37
C ARG A 343 23.03 15.73 1.87
N ARG A 344 22.97 16.94 1.28
CA ARG A 344 23.20 17.18 -0.15
C ARG A 344 24.65 16.91 -0.61
N LYS A 345 25.59 16.70 0.32
CA LYS A 345 27.02 16.54 0.02
C LYS A 345 27.72 15.39 0.74
N GLY A 346 26.98 14.57 1.50
CA GLY A 346 27.52 13.31 2.03
C GLY A 346 27.80 12.38 0.86
N ILE A 347 29.03 11.86 0.81
CA ILE A 347 29.55 10.95 -0.20
C ILE A 347 28.51 9.85 -0.48
N ARG A 348 27.78 9.98 -1.60
CA ARG A 348 26.85 8.94 -2.06
C ARG A 348 27.72 7.84 -2.65
N ASP A 349 27.94 6.78 -1.89
CA ASP A 349 28.96 5.75 -2.16
C ASP A 349 28.75 4.93 -3.46
N ASN A 350 27.79 5.31 -4.33
CA ASN A 350 27.65 4.80 -5.71
C ASN A 350 26.71 5.69 -6.59
N GLY A 351 26.47 6.94 -6.19
CA GLY A 351 25.44 7.78 -6.81
C GLY A 351 24.00 7.24 -6.68
N GLY A 352 23.03 8.00 -7.17
CA GLY A 352 21.61 7.64 -7.21
C GLY A 352 20.77 8.05 -6.00
N PRO A 353 19.57 7.43 -5.88
CA PRO A 353 18.68 7.58 -4.73
C PRO A 353 19.37 7.22 -3.40
N ASP A 354 18.87 7.77 -2.28
CA ASP A 354 19.43 7.52 -0.95
C ASP A 354 19.23 6.05 -0.55
N GLY A 355 20.32 5.31 -0.30
CA GLY A 355 20.26 3.88 0.07
C GLY A 355 19.65 3.64 1.45
N GLU A 356 19.61 4.66 2.30
CA GLU A 356 19.04 4.61 3.64
C GLU A 356 17.51 4.72 3.66
N ARG A 357 16.85 4.72 2.49
CA ARG A 357 15.38 4.69 2.44
C ARG A 357 14.88 3.27 2.61
N VAL A 358 13.77 3.11 3.33
CA VAL A 358 13.09 1.82 3.59
C VAL A 358 12.95 0.97 2.32
N LEU A 359 12.62 1.61 1.19
CA LEU A 359 12.51 0.95 -0.10
C LEU A 359 13.78 0.17 -0.50
N TYR A 360 14.95 0.75 -0.28
CA TYR A 360 16.24 0.19 -0.69
C TYR A 360 16.93 -0.61 0.40
N MET A 361 16.61 -0.36 1.68
CA MET A 361 17.10 -1.17 2.80
C MET A 361 16.52 -2.59 2.80
N TYR A 362 15.34 -2.78 2.21
CA TYR A 362 14.65 -4.06 2.22
C TYR A 362 15.34 -5.16 1.41
N LYS A 363 15.77 -4.86 0.18
CA LYS A 363 16.33 -5.86 -0.74
C LYS A 363 17.82 -5.63 -0.91
N PRO A 364 18.69 -6.58 -0.53
CA PRO A 364 20.12 -6.49 -0.79
C PRO A 364 20.37 -6.22 -2.28
N ARG A 365 21.26 -5.28 -2.55
CA ARG A 365 21.59 -4.82 -3.91
C ARG A 365 20.38 -4.33 -4.72
N GLY A 366 19.28 -3.97 -4.06
CA GLY A 366 18.03 -3.55 -4.72
C GLY A 366 18.24 -2.34 -5.62
N LYS A 367 19.10 -1.40 -5.22
CA LYS A 367 19.49 -0.23 -6.02
C LYS A 367 20.19 -0.64 -7.33
N GLU A 368 21.19 -1.50 -7.24
CA GLU A 368 21.97 -1.99 -8.36
C GLU A 368 21.07 -2.77 -9.33
N ARG A 369 20.21 -3.64 -8.80
CA ARG A 369 19.22 -4.40 -9.59
C ARG A 369 18.22 -3.48 -10.30
N LEU A 370 17.71 -2.45 -9.61
CA LEU A 370 16.82 -1.46 -10.22
C LEU A 370 17.52 -0.68 -11.33
N ARG A 371 18.76 -0.23 -11.07
CA ARG A 371 19.57 0.49 -12.06
C ARG A 371 19.81 -0.36 -13.31
N ALA A 372 20.20 -1.63 -13.13
CA ALA A 372 20.42 -2.57 -14.23
C ALA A 372 19.13 -2.81 -15.02
N ALA A 373 18.00 -3.06 -14.34
CA ALA A 373 16.71 -3.28 -14.99
C ALA A 373 16.23 -2.05 -15.79
N LEU A 374 16.43 -0.84 -15.26
CA LEU A 374 16.14 0.41 -15.99
C LEU A 374 17.07 0.62 -17.20
N GLY A 375 18.35 0.24 -17.07
CA GLY A 375 19.30 0.25 -18.18
C GLY A 375 18.90 -0.70 -19.31
N GLU A 376 18.51 -1.93 -18.97
CA GLU A 376 18.00 -2.90 -19.93
C GLU A 376 16.68 -2.44 -20.55
N TYR A 377 15.75 -1.90 -19.75
CA TYR A 377 14.49 -1.34 -20.26
C TYR A 377 14.77 -0.22 -21.28
N LYS A 378 15.66 0.72 -20.97
CA LYS A 378 16.09 1.78 -21.91
C LYS A 378 16.63 1.21 -23.21
N ARG A 379 17.52 0.22 -23.13
CA ARG A 379 18.10 -0.43 -24.32
C ARG A 379 16.99 -1.07 -25.18
N ARG A 380 16.04 -1.74 -24.54
CA ARG A 380 14.89 -2.39 -25.21
C ARG A 380 13.93 -1.38 -25.83
N LEU A 381 13.68 -0.24 -25.20
CA LEU A 381 12.90 0.85 -25.82
C LEU A 381 13.57 1.36 -27.11
N GLY A 382 14.90 1.45 -27.14
CA GLY A 382 15.64 1.81 -28.35
C GLY A 382 15.58 0.73 -29.46
N GLU A 383 15.53 -0.54 -29.07
CA GLU A 383 15.46 -1.69 -29.99
C GLU A 383 14.07 -1.85 -30.62
N PHE A 384 13.01 -1.78 -29.82
CA PHE A 384 11.63 -2.03 -30.25
C PHE A 384 10.86 -0.75 -30.61
N GLY A 385 11.41 0.41 -30.28
CA GLY A 385 10.66 1.66 -30.27
C GLY A 385 9.71 1.76 -29.08
N ALA A 386 9.18 2.94 -28.87
CA ALA A 386 8.17 3.19 -27.84
C ALA A 386 7.21 4.29 -28.33
N ASP A 387 5.97 4.23 -27.87
CA ASP A 387 5.03 5.33 -28.01
C ASP A 387 5.61 6.63 -27.43
N GLU A 388 5.23 7.77 -28.00
CA GLU A 388 5.73 9.10 -27.61
C GLU A 388 5.46 9.37 -26.12
N GLY A 389 4.29 8.98 -25.62
CA GLY A 389 3.92 9.17 -24.21
C GLY A 389 4.80 8.35 -23.27
N VAL A 390 5.13 7.11 -23.65
CA VAL A 390 5.99 6.22 -22.85
C VAL A 390 7.43 6.73 -22.86
N SER A 391 7.93 7.13 -24.04
CA SER A 391 9.26 7.70 -24.22
C SER A 391 9.45 8.93 -23.35
N LYS A 392 8.49 9.86 -23.38
CA LYS A 392 8.52 11.09 -22.58
C LYS A 392 8.59 10.82 -21.08
N VAL A 393 7.74 9.93 -20.55
CA VAL A 393 7.75 9.58 -19.12
C VAL A 393 9.08 8.94 -18.72
N PHE A 394 9.63 8.09 -19.59
CA PHE A 394 10.93 7.47 -19.33
C PHE A 394 12.08 8.49 -19.36
N GLU A 395 12.07 9.46 -20.27
CA GLU A 395 13.03 10.55 -20.33
C GLU A 395 13.00 11.43 -19.08
N GLU A 396 11.81 11.74 -18.56
CA GLU A 396 11.64 12.49 -17.31
C GLU A 396 12.20 11.71 -16.10
N LEU A 397 11.90 10.41 -16.02
CA LEU A 397 12.45 9.51 -15.01
C LEU A 397 13.99 9.44 -15.10
N GLU A 398 14.53 9.21 -16.29
CA GLU A 398 15.98 9.15 -16.52
C GLU A 398 16.64 10.49 -16.18
N GLY A 399 16.03 11.61 -16.56
CA GLY A 399 16.52 12.95 -16.23
C GLY A 399 16.62 13.18 -14.72
N TRP A 400 15.60 12.76 -13.96
CA TRP A 400 15.62 12.83 -12.50
C TRP A 400 16.70 11.93 -11.89
N LEU A 401 16.79 10.67 -12.33
CA LEU A 401 17.81 9.72 -11.85
C LEU A 401 19.24 10.19 -12.17
N ARG A 402 19.45 10.81 -13.33
CA ARG A 402 20.71 11.45 -13.71
C ARG A 402 21.06 12.60 -12.76
N GLY A 403 20.06 13.40 -12.38
CA GLY A 403 20.22 14.43 -11.35
C GLY A 403 20.64 13.88 -9.98
N LEU A 404 20.33 12.61 -9.69
CA LEU A 404 20.77 11.90 -8.49
C LEU A 404 22.13 11.20 -8.66
N GLY A 405 22.70 11.17 -9.87
CA GLY A 405 24.01 10.57 -10.16
C GLY A 405 23.94 9.19 -10.82
N TRP A 406 22.76 8.67 -11.18
CA TRP A 406 22.66 7.44 -11.94
C TRP A 406 22.84 7.67 -13.44
N ARG A 407 23.59 6.78 -14.08
CA ARG A 407 23.69 6.70 -15.55
C ARG A 407 23.12 5.37 -16.03
N LEU A 408 22.11 5.44 -16.89
CA LEU A 408 21.46 4.25 -17.46
C LEU A 408 22.10 3.94 -18.83
N GLY A 409 22.79 2.79 -18.91
CA GLY A 409 23.37 2.25 -20.14
C GLY A 409 24.89 2.35 -20.29
N GLU A 410 25.61 3.03 -19.39
CA GLU A 410 27.09 3.11 -19.43
C GLU A 410 27.77 1.91 -18.72
N ASP A 411 27.13 1.34 -17.69
CA ASP A 411 27.78 0.36 -16.80
C ASP A 411 27.32 -1.09 -17.03
N SER A 412 26.44 -1.37 -18.00
CA SER A 412 25.97 -2.76 -18.22
C SER A 412 27.13 -3.66 -18.62
N ASP A 413 28.10 -3.15 -19.37
CA ASP A 413 29.27 -3.92 -19.76
C ASP A 413 30.22 -4.12 -18.58
N GLU A 414 30.44 -3.12 -17.71
CA GLU A 414 31.33 -3.25 -16.54
C GLU A 414 30.72 -4.12 -15.43
N ASP A 415 29.42 -4.04 -15.17
CA ASP A 415 28.74 -4.88 -14.18
C ASP A 415 28.55 -6.32 -14.70
N GLU A 416 28.33 -6.52 -16.00
CA GLU A 416 28.34 -7.86 -16.60
C GLU A 416 29.77 -8.44 -16.65
N LEU A 417 30.79 -7.60 -16.89
CA LEU A 417 32.20 -7.99 -16.74
C LEU A 417 32.48 -8.39 -15.29
N ARG A 418 32.07 -7.60 -14.30
CA ARG A 418 32.23 -7.93 -12.88
C ARG A 418 31.44 -9.17 -12.47
N ARG A 419 30.26 -9.40 -13.06
CA ARG A 419 29.47 -10.62 -12.85
C ARG A 419 30.18 -11.84 -13.43
N LYS A 420 30.84 -11.70 -14.59
CA LYS A 420 31.67 -12.76 -15.21
C LYS A 420 33.01 -12.96 -14.50
N GLU A 421 33.65 -11.89 -14.04
CA GLU A 421 34.91 -11.92 -13.30
C GLU A 421 34.73 -12.57 -11.93
N ARG A 422 33.66 -12.22 -11.18
CA ARG A 422 33.36 -12.89 -9.91
C ARG A 422 32.95 -14.36 -10.09
N ALA A 423 32.14 -14.66 -11.11
CA ALA A 423 31.82 -16.05 -11.42
C ALA A 423 33.05 -16.86 -11.87
N GLY A 424 34.07 -16.19 -12.44
CA GLY A 424 35.34 -16.82 -12.83
C GLY A 424 36.34 -17.00 -11.67
N GLU A 425 36.25 -16.20 -10.61
CA GLU A 425 37.07 -16.36 -9.40
C GLU A 425 36.52 -17.42 -8.45
N GLU A 426 35.22 -17.69 -8.47
CA GLU A 426 34.58 -18.74 -7.66
C GLU A 426 34.70 -20.15 -8.27
N GLU A 427 35.16 -20.30 -9.52
CA GLU A 427 35.37 -21.62 -10.15
C GLU A 427 36.63 -22.37 -9.68
N GLN A 428 37.47 -21.78 -8.81
CA GLN A 428 38.73 -22.43 -8.40
C GLN A 428 38.73 -23.08 -7.01
N ASP A 429 37.65 -23.01 -6.22
CA ASP A 429 37.55 -23.75 -4.96
C ASP A 429 36.16 -24.39 -4.77
N GLY A 430 36.05 -25.65 -5.16
CA GLY A 430 35.25 -26.68 -4.45
C GLY A 430 33.74 -26.50 -4.29
N VAL A 431 32.97 -27.18 -5.15
CA VAL A 431 31.71 -27.90 -4.85
C VAL A 431 30.76 -27.23 -3.85
N GLY A 432 29.93 -26.33 -4.37
CA GLY A 432 28.70 -25.87 -3.71
C GLY A 432 27.90 -25.08 -4.73
N GLY A 433 26.80 -25.64 -5.20
CA GLY A 433 25.92 -24.92 -6.12
C GLY A 433 25.24 -23.79 -5.37
N ASP A 434 25.57 -22.55 -5.71
CA ASP A 434 24.80 -21.37 -5.31
C ASP A 434 23.49 -21.37 -6.09
N SER A 435 22.56 -22.22 -5.67
CA SER A 435 21.15 -22.06 -5.96
C SER A 435 20.72 -20.70 -5.40
N GLU A 436 20.07 -19.89 -6.23
CA GLU A 436 19.48 -18.59 -5.90
C GLU A 436 18.30 -18.68 -4.90
N GLU A 437 18.36 -19.59 -3.92
CA GLU A 437 17.42 -19.76 -2.82
C GLU A 437 18.19 -19.72 -1.51
N GLU A 438 18.37 -18.53 -0.96
CA GLU A 438 18.33 -18.32 0.49
C GLU A 438 17.95 -16.85 0.67
N ASP A 439 16.64 -16.61 0.75
CA ASP A 439 16.13 -15.53 1.59
C ASP A 439 16.74 -15.79 2.97
N ASP A 440 17.87 -15.14 3.30
CA ASP A 440 18.50 -15.25 4.61
C ASP A 440 17.40 -15.09 5.67
N PRO A 441 17.03 -16.16 6.40
CA PRO A 441 15.97 -16.04 7.39
C PRO A 441 16.38 -15.00 8.42
N PRO A 442 15.41 -14.25 8.99
CA PRO A 442 15.72 -13.16 9.90
C PRO A 442 16.61 -13.63 11.04
N VAL A 443 17.71 -12.92 11.20
CA VAL A 443 18.75 -13.22 12.18
C VAL A 443 18.22 -12.91 13.58
N VAL A 444 18.12 -13.92 14.44
CA VAL A 444 17.69 -13.75 15.84
C VAL A 444 18.87 -13.24 16.66
N VAL A 445 18.76 -12.00 17.13
CA VAL A 445 19.71 -11.37 18.04
C VAL A 445 19.23 -11.42 19.49
N GLU A 446 20.15 -11.65 20.42
CA GLU A 446 19.92 -11.53 21.85
C GLU A 446 20.02 -10.05 22.25
N LEU A 447 19.01 -9.58 23.00
CA LEU A 447 18.96 -8.22 23.53
C LEU A 447 19.22 -8.23 25.04
N ASP A 448 20.00 -7.27 25.54
CA ASP A 448 20.17 -7.06 26.99
C ASP A 448 18.88 -6.50 27.63
N ALA A 449 18.87 -6.42 28.96
CA ALA A 449 17.74 -5.86 29.71
C ALA A 449 17.44 -4.36 29.41
N ALA A 450 18.33 -3.68 28.68
CA ALA A 450 18.18 -2.32 28.19
C ALA A 450 17.80 -2.25 26.70
N GLY A 451 17.58 -3.39 26.03
CA GLY A 451 17.19 -3.48 24.62
C GLY A 451 18.33 -3.29 23.63
N ARG A 452 19.59 -3.43 24.04
CA ARG A 452 20.76 -3.34 23.13
C ARG A 452 21.16 -4.72 22.64
N GLU A 453 21.56 -4.82 21.38
CA GLU A 453 22.10 -6.04 20.78
C GLU A 453 23.36 -6.52 21.51
N VAL A 454 23.34 -7.77 21.98
CA VAL A 454 24.46 -8.42 22.68
C VAL A 454 25.20 -9.38 21.75
N GLY A 455 24.48 -10.01 20.82
CA GLY A 455 25.04 -10.93 19.84
C GLY A 455 23.98 -11.85 19.21
N LEU A 456 24.41 -12.75 18.34
CA LEU A 456 23.56 -13.72 17.66
C LEU A 456 23.16 -14.87 18.60
N VAL A 457 21.86 -15.23 18.62
CA VAL A 457 21.41 -16.44 19.30
C VAL A 457 21.92 -17.66 18.53
N ARG A 458 22.87 -18.37 19.12
CA ARG A 458 23.34 -19.65 18.58
C ARG A 458 22.44 -20.77 19.10
N PHE A 459 21.61 -21.33 18.23
CA PHE A 459 20.92 -22.59 18.50
C PHE A 459 21.95 -23.72 18.40
N GLY A 460 22.46 -24.18 19.55
CA GLY A 460 23.22 -25.44 19.63
C GLY A 460 22.26 -26.60 19.86
N ASP A 461 22.48 -27.69 19.13
CA ASP A 461 21.68 -28.95 19.09
C ASP A 461 21.18 -29.50 20.44
#